data_AF-A0AAW3M9A5-F1
#
_entry.id   AF-A0AAW3M9A5-F1
#
_cell.length_a   1.000
_cell.length_b   1.000
_cell.length_c   1.000
_cell.angle_alpha   90.00
_cell.angle_beta   90.00
_cell.angle_gamma   90.00
#
_symmetry.space_group_name_H-M   'P 1'
#
loop_
_entity.id
_entity.type
_entity.pdbx_description
1 polymer ?
#
loop_
_entity_poly.entity_id
_entity_poly.type
_entity_poly.pdbx_seq_one_letter_code
_entity_poly.pdbx_strand_id
1 'polypeptide(L)'
;MNQPFEDLKMYQNFDELADDVLDFAKEILPDQMLYLSAIEAGQQRMLKIANDKADIPMVEGMQLELNQSLCKLIDFETKQPVVLEDIPNAEQLGDWRKGLEEAHVRSYLGIPIVLTSGETFGTLCAINNQVSLYEQKNIQLLQRIVRLFLYYLELERHAWKDALTGLHNRRYLTKQFEEYRGQTGAVFFLDLDGFKQVNDVYGHETGDIVLQEVAQRLRQFVREQDDAIAVRLGGDEFILHFGHADSREGWERLAEQIVTALSEWKTDYRVSTSIGIVMYDGEYRPELQALLQQADAALYAAKSLGKNTYQFYELAKK
;
A
#
# COMPACT_ATOMS: atom_id res chain seq x y z
N MET A 1 7.70 9.03 -3.16
CA MET A 1 7.32 7.83 -3.96
C MET A 1 6.73 6.76 -3.04
N ASN A 2 5.41 6.56 -3.02
CA ASN A 2 4.81 5.45 -2.27
C ASN A 2 5.25 4.16 -2.97
N GLN A 3 6.22 3.41 -2.41
CA GLN A 3 6.67 2.18 -3.04
C GLN A 3 5.57 1.11 -2.86
N PRO A 4 4.92 0.67 -3.96
CA PRO A 4 3.67 -0.09 -3.91
C PRO A 4 3.80 -1.49 -3.29
N PHE A 5 5.03 -1.95 -3.07
CA PHE A 5 5.35 -3.25 -2.48
C PHE A 5 6.03 -3.14 -1.11
N GLU A 6 6.18 -1.94 -0.54
CA GLU A 6 6.85 -1.80 0.75
C GLU A 6 6.07 -2.42 1.91
N ASP A 7 4.75 -2.40 1.84
CA ASP A 7 3.89 -3.10 2.79
C ASP A 7 4.22 -4.60 2.83
N LEU A 8 4.57 -5.23 1.70
CA LEU A 8 4.92 -6.65 1.67
C LEU A 8 6.19 -6.95 2.45
N LYS A 9 7.17 -6.04 2.47
CA LYS A 9 8.38 -6.17 3.32
C LYS A 9 8.01 -6.21 4.81
N MET A 10 6.83 -5.68 5.17
CA MET A 10 6.36 -5.67 6.55
C MET A 10 5.80 -7.01 7.01
N TYR A 11 5.32 -7.84 6.08
CA TYR A 11 4.61 -9.07 6.37
C TYR A 11 5.61 -10.17 6.71
N GLN A 12 5.61 -10.60 7.97
CA GLN A 12 6.71 -11.41 8.53
C GLN A 12 6.94 -12.74 7.79
N ASN A 13 5.89 -13.34 7.24
CA ASN A 13 5.94 -14.66 6.61
C ASN A 13 5.47 -14.62 5.15
N PHE A 14 5.51 -13.45 4.50
CA PHE A 14 4.99 -13.34 3.14
C PHE A 14 5.73 -14.25 2.16
N ASP A 15 7.06 -14.27 2.21
CA ASP A 15 7.87 -15.08 1.31
C ASP A 15 7.61 -16.59 1.49
N GLU A 16 7.59 -17.07 2.74
CA GLU A 16 7.31 -18.47 3.06
C GLU A 16 5.92 -18.88 2.57
N LEU A 17 4.89 -18.06 2.82
CA LEU A 17 3.54 -18.39 2.37
C LEU A 17 3.36 -18.28 0.85
N ALA A 18 4.05 -17.34 0.20
CA ALA A 18 4.05 -17.22 -1.25
C ALA A 18 4.71 -18.46 -1.89
N ASP A 19 5.77 -18.98 -1.28
CA ASP A 19 6.41 -20.23 -1.68
C ASP A 19 5.46 -21.42 -1.47
N ASP A 20 4.80 -21.53 -0.31
CA ASP A 20 3.78 -22.57 -0.03
C ASP A 20 2.65 -22.57 -1.07
N VAL A 21 2.15 -21.37 -1.45
CA VAL A 21 1.11 -21.23 -2.48
C VAL A 21 1.59 -21.80 -3.82
N LEU A 22 2.83 -21.52 -4.20
CA LEU A 22 3.40 -22.02 -5.45
C LEU A 22 3.70 -23.52 -5.38
N ASP A 23 4.12 -24.05 -4.24
CA ASP A 23 4.34 -25.48 -4.03
C ASP A 23 3.04 -26.26 -4.12
N PHE A 24 1.95 -25.80 -3.49
CA PHE A 24 0.63 -26.40 -3.68
C PHE A 24 0.15 -26.29 -5.13
N ALA A 25 0.38 -25.14 -5.78
CA ALA A 25 0.02 -24.97 -7.18
C ALA A 25 0.79 -25.93 -8.09
N LYS A 26 2.06 -26.21 -7.77
CA LYS A 26 2.93 -27.16 -8.48
C LYS A 26 2.46 -28.60 -8.31
N GLU A 27 1.97 -28.99 -7.14
CA GLU A 27 1.36 -30.31 -6.97
C GLU A 27 0.12 -30.50 -7.85
N ILE A 28 -0.63 -29.42 -8.11
CA ILE A 28 -1.84 -29.44 -8.95
C ILE A 28 -1.47 -29.36 -10.44
N LEU A 29 -0.45 -28.56 -10.79
CA LEU A 29 -0.03 -28.26 -12.16
C LEU A 29 1.51 -28.43 -12.31
N PRO A 30 2.03 -29.66 -12.27
CA PRO A 30 3.48 -29.91 -12.16
C PRO A 30 4.29 -29.50 -13.39
N ASP A 31 3.69 -29.54 -14.57
CA ASP A 31 4.36 -29.26 -15.85
C ASP A 31 4.28 -27.79 -16.27
N GLN A 32 3.67 -26.94 -15.45
CA GLN A 32 3.48 -25.52 -15.69
C GLN A 32 4.56 -24.69 -14.99
N MET A 33 4.99 -23.60 -15.64
CA MET A 33 5.69 -22.53 -14.94
C MET A 33 4.63 -21.71 -14.20
N LEU A 34 4.80 -21.55 -12.89
CA LEU A 34 3.83 -20.91 -12.00
C LEU A 34 4.42 -19.63 -11.46
N TYR A 35 3.61 -18.60 -11.33
CA TYR A 35 4.08 -17.36 -10.71
C TYR A 35 2.98 -16.63 -9.98
N LEU A 36 3.39 -15.99 -8.89
CA LEU A 36 2.60 -15.03 -8.14
C LEU A 36 3.03 -13.63 -8.56
N SER A 37 2.07 -12.78 -8.90
CA SER A 37 2.34 -11.39 -9.23
C SER A 37 1.41 -10.46 -8.47
N ALA A 38 1.85 -9.22 -8.30
CA ALA A 38 1.00 -8.14 -7.81
C ALA A 38 0.91 -7.01 -8.84
N ILE A 39 -0.21 -6.31 -8.81
CA ILE A 39 -0.60 -5.31 -9.81
C ILE A 39 -0.89 -3.99 -9.08
N GLU A 40 -0.16 -2.94 -9.44
CA GLU A 40 -0.43 -1.61 -8.90
C GLU A 40 -0.14 -0.53 -9.96
N ALA A 41 -0.98 0.51 -10.01
CA ALA A 41 -0.84 1.63 -10.94
C ALA A 41 -0.65 1.20 -12.42
N GLY A 42 -1.31 0.09 -12.81
CA GLY A 42 -1.20 -0.45 -14.17
C GLY A 42 0.14 -1.14 -14.47
N GLN A 43 0.95 -1.45 -13.46
CA GLN A 43 2.17 -2.25 -13.56
C GLN A 43 1.96 -3.59 -12.85
N GLN A 44 2.40 -4.67 -13.48
CA GLN A 44 2.48 -6.00 -12.90
C GLN A 44 3.92 -6.27 -12.48
N ARG A 45 4.12 -6.76 -11.26
CA ARG A 45 5.43 -7.19 -10.75
C ARG A 45 5.39 -8.66 -10.37
N MET A 46 6.37 -9.42 -10.83
CA MET A 46 6.54 -10.83 -10.44
C MET A 46 7.11 -10.89 -9.02
N LEU A 47 6.38 -11.53 -8.11
CA LEU A 47 6.77 -11.66 -6.72
C LEU A 47 7.57 -12.94 -6.49
N LYS A 48 7.03 -14.07 -6.97
CA LYS A 48 7.62 -15.40 -6.83
C LYS A 48 7.37 -16.23 -8.07
N ILE A 49 8.31 -17.09 -8.43
CA ILE A 49 8.22 -17.97 -9.60
C ILE A 49 8.62 -19.39 -9.21
N ALA A 50 7.86 -20.38 -9.67
CA ALA A 50 8.14 -21.80 -9.52
C ALA A 50 8.16 -22.50 -10.89
N ASN A 51 8.95 -23.58 -10.97
CA ASN A 51 9.17 -24.37 -12.17
C ASN A 51 9.67 -23.52 -13.35
N ASP A 52 10.85 -22.94 -13.18
CA ASP A 52 11.49 -22.18 -14.23
C ASP A 52 11.76 -23.06 -15.46
N LYS A 53 11.09 -22.74 -16.56
CA LYS A 53 11.35 -23.29 -17.89
C LYS A 53 12.26 -22.31 -18.60
N ALA A 54 13.52 -22.73 -18.83
CA ALA A 54 14.59 -21.92 -19.40
C ALA A 54 14.25 -21.21 -20.74
N ASP A 55 13.18 -21.60 -21.41
CA ASP A 55 12.73 -21.02 -22.69
C ASP A 55 11.76 -19.82 -22.54
N ILE A 56 11.21 -19.59 -21.33
CA ILE A 56 10.32 -18.44 -21.05
C ILE A 56 11.11 -17.43 -20.20
N PRO A 57 11.42 -16.23 -20.73
CA PRO A 57 12.32 -15.28 -20.07
C PRO A 57 11.60 -14.50 -18.96
N MET A 58 11.39 -15.13 -17.80
CA MET A 58 10.70 -14.51 -16.66
C MET A 58 11.49 -14.72 -15.36
N VAL A 59 11.66 -13.64 -14.58
CA VAL A 59 12.43 -13.65 -13.33
C VAL A 59 11.68 -12.92 -12.22
N GLU A 60 11.98 -13.26 -10.97
CA GLU A 60 11.42 -12.55 -9.81
C GLU A 60 11.84 -11.07 -9.82
N GLY A 61 10.91 -10.20 -9.43
CA GLY A 61 11.09 -8.76 -9.47
C GLY A 61 10.90 -8.11 -10.85
N MET A 62 10.76 -8.89 -11.93
CA MET A 62 10.43 -8.36 -13.26
C MET A 62 9.14 -7.54 -13.21
N GLN A 63 9.16 -6.37 -13.85
CA GLN A 63 8.02 -5.49 -13.99
C GLN A 63 7.57 -5.42 -15.45
N LEU A 64 6.27 -5.48 -15.65
CA LEU A 64 5.61 -5.38 -16.95
C LEU A 64 4.49 -4.36 -16.84
N GLU A 65 4.28 -3.58 -17.89
CA GLU A 65 3.03 -2.83 -17.98
C GLU A 65 1.86 -3.83 -18.04
N LEU A 66 0.81 -3.63 -17.25
CA LEU A 66 -0.34 -4.54 -17.20
C LEU A 66 -0.94 -4.69 -18.59
N ASN A 67 -1.05 -3.58 -19.32
CA ASN A 67 -1.54 -3.55 -20.69
C ASN A 67 -0.65 -4.34 -21.67
N GLN A 68 0.59 -4.74 -21.31
CA GLN A 68 1.59 -5.57 -22.00
C GLN A 68 1.66 -7.02 -21.46
N SER A 69 0.88 -7.35 -20.43
CA SER A 69 0.80 -8.69 -19.83
C SER A 69 -0.45 -9.47 -20.25
N LEU A 70 -0.40 -10.81 -20.12
CA LEU A 70 -1.59 -11.68 -20.23
C LEU A 70 -2.64 -11.39 -19.14
N CYS A 71 -2.21 -10.84 -17.99
CA CYS A 71 -3.11 -10.53 -16.88
C CYS A 71 -4.10 -9.41 -17.21
N LYS A 72 -3.88 -8.63 -18.29
CA LYS A 72 -4.88 -7.66 -18.77
C LYS A 72 -6.21 -8.29 -19.17
N LEU A 73 -6.20 -9.59 -19.50
CA LEU A 73 -7.39 -10.32 -19.93
C LEU A 73 -8.32 -10.63 -18.74
N ILE A 74 -7.78 -10.55 -17.52
CA ILE A 74 -8.52 -10.83 -16.31
C ILE A 74 -9.41 -9.64 -15.98
N ASP A 75 -10.70 -9.91 -15.88
CA ASP A 75 -11.65 -8.98 -15.29
C ASP A 75 -11.66 -9.18 -13.76
N PHE A 76 -11.00 -8.27 -13.06
CA PHE A 76 -10.88 -8.29 -11.60
C PHE A 76 -12.20 -8.02 -10.87
N GLU A 77 -13.21 -7.43 -11.54
CA GLU A 77 -14.53 -7.24 -10.94
C GLU A 77 -15.32 -8.55 -10.89
N THR A 78 -15.26 -9.34 -11.97
CA THR A 78 -15.94 -10.65 -12.04
C THR A 78 -15.28 -11.73 -11.17
N LYS A 79 -13.99 -11.54 -10.83
CA LYS A 79 -13.16 -12.47 -10.07
C LYS A 79 -13.10 -13.87 -10.68
N GLN A 80 -13.32 -13.98 -11.99
CA GLN A 80 -13.27 -15.26 -12.71
C GLN A 80 -11.87 -15.54 -13.24
N PRO A 81 -11.42 -16.81 -13.25
CA PRO A 81 -10.19 -17.20 -13.91
C PRO A 81 -10.28 -17.01 -15.43
N VAL A 82 -9.16 -16.68 -16.04
CA VAL A 82 -8.99 -16.69 -17.50
C VAL A 82 -8.20 -17.92 -17.88
N VAL A 83 -8.69 -18.68 -18.86
CA VAL A 83 -8.05 -19.90 -19.37
C VAL A 83 -7.84 -19.77 -20.88
N LEU A 84 -6.60 -19.99 -21.31
CA LEU A 84 -6.20 -20.10 -22.70
C LEU A 84 -5.40 -21.39 -22.85
N GLU A 85 -6.06 -22.45 -23.31
CA GLU A 85 -5.42 -23.75 -23.51
C GLU A 85 -4.43 -23.73 -24.69
N ASP A 86 -4.70 -22.86 -25.67
CA ASP A 86 -3.91 -22.70 -26.87
C ASP A 86 -3.92 -21.23 -27.39
N ILE A 87 -2.86 -20.47 -27.10
CA ILE A 87 -2.74 -19.03 -27.36
C ILE A 87 -2.81 -18.68 -28.86
N PRO A 88 -2.10 -19.36 -29.78
CA PRO A 88 -2.17 -19.02 -31.20
C PRO A 88 -3.56 -19.19 -31.82
N ASN A 89 -4.41 -20.03 -31.23
CA ASN A 89 -5.80 -20.23 -31.61
C ASN A 89 -6.78 -19.27 -30.89
N ALA A 90 -6.32 -18.43 -29.96
CA ALA A 90 -7.18 -17.52 -29.21
C ALA A 90 -7.44 -16.21 -29.98
N GLU A 91 -8.59 -16.15 -30.68
CA GLU A 91 -8.92 -15.04 -31.59
C GLU A 91 -8.82 -13.66 -30.94
N GLN A 92 -9.30 -13.56 -29.70
CA GLN A 92 -9.33 -12.37 -28.85
C GLN A 92 -7.98 -11.69 -28.58
N LEU A 93 -6.85 -12.37 -28.84
CA LEU A 93 -5.52 -11.81 -28.64
C LEU A 93 -5.05 -10.91 -29.79
N GLY A 94 -5.64 -11.01 -30.99
CA GLY A 94 -5.23 -10.19 -32.14
C GLY A 94 -3.72 -10.19 -32.39
N ASP A 95 -3.12 -9.01 -32.54
CA ASP A 95 -1.69 -8.82 -32.84
C ASP A 95 -0.74 -9.28 -31.72
N TRP A 96 -1.26 -9.48 -30.51
CA TRP A 96 -0.46 -9.91 -29.37
C TRP A 96 0.03 -11.35 -29.42
N ARG A 97 -0.60 -12.18 -30.26
CA ARG A 97 -0.19 -13.58 -30.40
C ARG A 97 1.28 -13.69 -30.77
N LYS A 98 1.78 -12.80 -31.64
CA LYS A 98 3.18 -12.80 -32.07
C LYS A 98 4.16 -12.55 -30.91
N GLY A 99 3.87 -11.57 -30.06
CA GLY A 99 4.73 -11.27 -28.90
C GLY A 99 4.74 -12.41 -27.87
N LEU A 100 3.61 -13.11 -27.71
CA LEU A 100 3.53 -14.28 -26.82
C LEU A 100 4.23 -15.51 -27.42
N GLU A 101 4.16 -15.70 -28.73
CA GLU A 101 4.91 -16.72 -29.45
C GLU A 101 6.43 -16.48 -29.35
N GLU A 102 6.90 -15.24 -29.50
CA GLU A 102 8.31 -14.85 -29.30
C GLU A 102 8.77 -15.09 -27.86
N ALA A 103 7.87 -14.95 -26.88
CA ALA A 103 8.12 -15.28 -25.48
C ALA A 103 7.95 -16.79 -25.16
N HIS A 104 7.73 -17.63 -26.17
CA HIS A 104 7.48 -19.08 -26.06
C HIS A 104 6.31 -19.44 -25.14
N VAL A 105 5.27 -18.60 -25.07
CA VAL A 105 4.06 -18.87 -24.27
C VAL A 105 2.96 -19.43 -25.17
N ARG A 106 2.55 -20.67 -24.91
CA ARG A 106 1.54 -21.41 -25.68
C ARG A 106 0.22 -21.62 -24.95
N SER A 107 0.23 -21.63 -23.62
CA SER A 107 -1.00 -21.71 -22.82
C SER A 107 -0.88 -20.86 -21.55
N TYR A 108 -2.04 -20.48 -21.00
CA TYR A 108 -2.15 -19.57 -19.86
C TYR A 108 -3.38 -19.89 -19.00
N LEU A 109 -3.19 -19.89 -17.69
CA LEU A 109 -4.23 -19.79 -16.69
C LEU A 109 -3.91 -18.60 -15.81
N GLY A 110 -4.87 -17.69 -15.63
CA GLY A 110 -4.75 -16.55 -14.73
C GLY A 110 -5.87 -16.56 -13.71
N ILE A 111 -5.53 -16.63 -12.42
CA ILE A 111 -6.49 -16.57 -11.32
C ILE A 111 -6.34 -15.21 -10.62
N PRO A 112 -7.40 -14.38 -10.60
CA PRO A 112 -7.35 -13.09 -9.92
C PRO A 112 -7.21 -13.24 -8.41
N ILE A 113 -6.39 -12.36 -7.83
CA ILE A 113 -6.25 -12.16 -6.38
C ILE A 113 -6.79 -10.76 -6.09
N VAL A 114 -8.00 -10.71 -5.54
CA VAL A 114 -8.73 -9.47 -5.25
C VAL A 114 -9.12 -9.49 -3.78
N LEU A 115 -8.75 -8.44 -3.06
CA LEU A 115 -9.03 -8.29 -1.64
C LEU A 115 -10.55 -8.17 -1.41
N THR A 116 -11.01 -8.42 -0.18
CA THR A 116 -12.42 -8.20 0.22
C THR A 116 -12.87 -6.76 0.04
N SER A 117 -11.96 -5.79 0.13
CA SER A 117 -12.23 -4.38 -0.19
C SER A 117 -12.60 -4.13 -1.65
N GLY A 118 -12.37 -5.11 -2.54
CA GLY A 118 -12.50 -4.96 -3.99
C GLY A 118 -11.22 -4.46 -4.68
N GLU A 119 -10.19 -4.10 -3.91
CA GLU A 119 -8.88 -3.72 -4.43
C GLU A 119 -8.18 -4.92 -5.08
N THR A 120 -7.70 -4.73 -6.31
CA THR A 120 -6.87 -5.73 -7.00
C THR A 120 -5.52 -5.82 -6.30
N PHE A 121 -5.17 -7.03 -5.84
CA PHE A 121 -3.82 -7.30 -5.37
C PHE A 121 -2.94 -7.77 -6.53
N GLY A 122 -3.40 -8.73 -7.32
CA GLY A 122 -2.53 -9.43 -8.26
C GLY A 122 -3.14 -10.69 -8.87
N THR A 123 -2.27 -11.62 -9.24
CA THR A 123 -2.68 -12.89 -9.89
C THR A 123 -1.80 -14.05 -9.46
N LEU A 124 -2.40 -15.24 -9.40
CA LEU A 124 -1.69 -16.51 -9.50
C LEU A 124 -1.84 -17.00 -10.94
N CYS A 125 -0.72 -17.21 -11.62
CA CYS A 125 -0.72 -17.59 -13.02
C CYS A 125 0.04 -18.90 -13.25
N ALA A 126 -0.41 -19.64 -14.26
CA ALA A 126 0.30 -20.77 -14.83
C ALA A 126 0.51 -20.50 -16.33
N ILE A 127 1.72 -20.74 -16.82
CA ILE A 127 2.08 -20.65 -18.24
C ILE A 127 2.88 -21.85 -18.69
N ASN A 128 2.78 -22.15 -19.98
CA ASN A 128 3.54 -23.22 -20.61
C ASN A 128 3.99 -22.84 -22.03
N ASN A 129 5.05 -23.49 -22.51
CA ASN A 129 5.44 -23.48 -23.91
C ASN A 129 4.71 -24.54 -24.77
N GLN A 130 3.80 -25.30 -24.17
CA GLN A 130 2.95 -26.29 -24.84
C GLN A 130 1.46 -26.02 -24.60
N VAL A 131 0.60 -26.61 -25.45
CA VAL A 131 -0.85 -26.65 -25.21
C VAL A 131 -1.11 -27.37 -23.89
N SER A 132 -1.94 -26.77 -23.04
CA SER A 132 -2.24 -27.32 -21.72
C SER A 132 -3.74 -27.30 -21.48
N LEU A 133 -4.27 -28.43 -21.03
CA LEU A 133 -5.66 -28.55 -20.59
C LEU A 133 -5.73 -28.23 -19.09
N TYR A 134 -6.64 -27.34 -18.73
CA TYR A 134 -6.84 -26.94 -17.33
C TYR A 134 -8.15 -27.51 -16.83
N GLU A 135 -8.09 -28.68 -16.16
CA GLU A 135 -9.28 -29.31 -15.59
C GLU A 135 -9.98 -28.36 -14.60
N GLN A 136 -11.30 -28.30 -14.68
CA GLN A 136 -12.12 -27.48 -13.78
C GLN A 136 -11.85 -27.76 -12.30
N LYS A 137 -11.58 -29.03 -11.94
CA LYS A 137 -11.22 -29.41 -10.58
C LYS A 137 -9.92 -28.75 -10.11
N ASN A 138 -8.90 -28.68 -10.98
CA ASN A 138 -7.61 -28.08 -10.67
C ASN A 138 -7.74 -26.56 -10.51
N ILE A 139 -8.49 -25.91 -11.40
CA ILE A 139 -8.80 -24.48 -11.30
C ILE A 139 -9.51 -24.19 -9.96
N GLN A 140 -10.51 -24.98 -9.59
CA GLN A 140 -11.22 -24.82 -8.31
C GLN A 140 -10.31 -25.01 -7.09
N LEU A 141 -9.36 -25.94 -7.13
CA LEU A 141 -8.39 -26.13 -6.05
C LEU A 141 -7.45 -24.92 -5.93
N LEU A 142 -6.91 -24.42 -7.05
CA LEU A 142 -6.08 -23.23 -7.07
C LEU A 142 -6.82 -21.98 -6.57
N GLN A 143 -8.09 -21.82 -6.95
CA GLN A 143 -8.93 -20.74 -6.41
C GLN A 143 -9.12 -20.84 -4.88
N ARG A 144 -9.17 -22.05 -4.31
CA ARG A 144 -9.23 -22.24 -2.85
C ARG A 144 -7.90 -21.88 -2.18
N ILE A 145 -6.77 -22.24 -2.78
CA ILE A 145 -5.43 -21.84 -2.30
C ILE A 145 -5.30 -20.32 -2.33
N VAL A 146 -5.67 -19.68 -3.45
CA VAL A 146 -5.71 -18.22 -3.56
C VAL A 146 -6.61 -17.60 -2.49
N ARG A 147 -7.77 -18.20 -2.18
CA ARG A 147 -8.64 -17.72 -1.11
C ARG A 147 -7.99 -17.81 0.27
N LEU A 148 -7.24 -18.88 0.57
CA LEU A 148 -6.50 -18.99 1.83
C LEU A 148 -5.39 -17.95 1.91
N PHE A 149 -4.66 -17.74 0.82
CA PHE A 149 -3.64 -16.71 0.70
C PHE A 149 -4.21 -15.31 0.90
N LEU A 150 -5.38 -15.03 0.34
CA LEU A 150 -6.11 -13.77 0.54
C LEU A 150 -6.41 -13.50 2.01
N TYR A 151 -6.87 -14.50 2.77
CA TYR A 151 -7.13 -14.31 4.21
C TYR A 151 -5.86 -13.91 4.98
N TYR A 152 -4.72 -14.49 4.63
CA TYR A 152 -3.44 -14.09 5.21
C TYR A 152 -3.09 -12.64 4.85
N LEU A 153 -3.18 -12.26 3.57
CA LEU A 153 -2.88 -10.90 3.14
C LEU A 153 -3.74 -9.86 3.88
N GLU A 154 -5.00 -10.17 4.12
CA GLU A 154 -5.92 -9.31 4.87
C GLU A 154 -5.54 -9.19 6.34
N LEU A 155 -5.22 -10.31 6.98
CA LEU A 155 -4.77 -10.32 8.38
C LEU A 155 -3.52 -9.46 8.56
N GLU A 156 -2.53 -9.60 7.67
CA GLU A 156 -1.34 -8.76 7.68
C GLU A 156 -1.69 -7.29 7.39
N ARG A 157 -2.50 -6.99 6.36
CA ARG A 157 -2.93 -5.59 6.09
C ARG A 157 -3.58 -4.94 7.31
N HIS A 158 -4.48 -5.65 8.00
CA HIS A 158 -5.12 -5.17 9.21
C HIS A 158 -4.14 -4.98 10.38
N ALA A 159 -3.05 -5.74 10.43
CA ALA A 159 -2.01 -5.54 11.42
C ALA A 159 -1.24 -4.23 11.22
N TRP A 160 -1.14 -3.72 9.98
CA TRP A 160 -0.32 -2.55 9.62
C TRP A 160 -1.10 -1.29 9.23
N LYS A 161 -2.42 -1.39 8.99
CA LYS A 161 -3.28 -0.26 8.61
C LYS A 161 -4.40 -0.02 9.62
N ASP A 162 -4.86 1.23 9.69
CA ASP A 162 -6.07 1.61 10.41
C ASP A 162 -7.30 1.22 9.59
N ALA A 163 -8.24 0.49 10.18
CA ALA A 163 -9.37 -0.09 9.46
C ALA A 163 -10.36 0.95 8.92
N LEU A 164 -10.50 2.10 9.60
CA LEU A 164 -11.45 3.14 9.19
C LEU A 164 -10.91 4.00 8.05
N THR A 165 -9.65 4.42 8.15
CA THR A 165 -9.03 5.39 7.24
C THR A 165 -8.18 4.75 6.13
N GLY A 166 -7.72 3.52 6.35
CA GLY A 166 -6.77 2.84 5.47
C GLY A 166 -5.38 3.49 5.46
N LEU A 167 -5.07 4.43 6.36
CA LEU A 167 -3.69 4.88 6.58
C LEU A 167 -2.90 3.80 7.30
N HIS A 168 -1.57 3.94 7.32
CA HIS A 168 -0.75 3.12 8.20
C HIS A 168 -1.11 3.37 9.66
N ASN A 169 -0.90 2.37 10.51
CA ASN A 169 -1.12 2.50 11.94
C ASN A 169 0.20 2.70 12.70
N ARG A 170 0.10 2.91 14.02
CA ARG A 170 1.27 3.07 14.91
C ARG A 170 2.30 1.94 14.79
N ARG A 171 1.85 0.70 14.55
CA ARG A 171 2.74 -0.46 14.42
C ARG A 171 3.64 -0.32 13.20
N TYR A 172 3.08 0.10 12.06
CA TYR A 172 3.84 0.38 10.85
C TYR A 172 4.89 1.46 11.06
N LEU A 173 4.49 2.60 11.64
CA LEU A 173 5.42 3.69 11.94
C LEU A 173 6.60 3.22 12.81
N THR A 174 6.31 2.41 13.84
CA THR A 174 7.35 1.91 14.74
C THR A 174 8.35 1.02 14.02
N LYS A 175 7.87 0.10 13.16
CA LYS A 175 8.76 -0.80 12.40
C LYS A 175 9.57 -0.03 11.35
N GLN A 176 8.90 0.82 10.58
CA GLN A 176 9.52 1.56 9.50
C GLN A 176 10.53 2.61 10.01
N PHE A 177 10.27 3.24 11.15
CA PHE A 177 11.18 4.24 11.72
C PHE A 177 12.56 3.66 12.07
N GLU A 178 12.67 2.36 12.40
CA GLU A 178 13.98 1.74 12.62
C GLU A 178 14.87 1.76 11.37
N GLU A 179 14.28 1.73 10.16
CA GLU A 179 15.02 1.89 8.90
C GLU A 179 15.45 3.35 8.67
N TYR A 180 14.67 4.32 9.18
CA TYR A 180 14.94 5.75 9.08
C TYR A 180 15.80 6.31 10.21
N ARG A 181 16.13 5.51 11.22
CA ARG A 181 16.81 5.99 12.42
C ARG A 181 18.18 6.64 12.15
N GLY A 182 18.82 6.26 11.05
CA GLY A 182 20.09 6.87 10.59
C GLY A 182 19.92 8.02 9.58
N GLN A 183 18.69 8.40 9.26
CA GLN A 183 18.36 9.46 8.29
C GLN A 183 17.92 10.73 9.02
N THR A 184 18.13 11.88 8.42
CA THR A 184 17.66 13.18 8.93
C THR A 184 16.27 13.44 8.38
N GLY A 185 15.37 13.98 9.21
CA GLY A 185 13.97 14.09 8.82
C GLY A 185 13.13 14.94 9.76
N ALA A 186 11.81 14.83 9.59
CA ALA A 186 10.84 15.53 10.42
C ALA A 186 9.62 14.64 10.76
N VAL A 187 9.08 14.84 11.97
CA VAL A 187 7.83 14.27 12.43
C VAL A 187 6.83 15.40 12.64
N PHE A 188 5.67 15.29 12.00
CA PHE A 188 4.53 16.18 12.16
C PHE A 188 3.46 15.40 12.91
N PHE A 189 3.04 15.91 14.06
CA PHE A 189 1.95 15.37 14.86
C PHE A 189 0.74 16.26 14.73
N LEU A 190 -0.31 15.73 14.12
CA LEU A 190 -1.55 16.42 13.79
C LEU A 190 -2.67 15.95 14.72
N ASP A 191 -3.53 16.89 15.11
CA ASP A 191 -4.78 16.61 15.80
C ASP A 191 -5.87 17.54 15.26
N LEU A 192 -7.07 16.97 15.04
CA LEU A 192 -8.17 17.69 14.42
C LEU A 192 -8.91 18.59 15.41
N ASP A 193 -8.82 19.88 15.17
CA ASP A 193 -9.53 20.88 15.94
C ASP A 193 -11.03 20.85 15.62
N GLY A 194 -11.86 20.73 16.66
CA GLY A 194 -13.32 20.76 16.51
C GLY A 194 -13.93 19.41 16.14
N PHE A 195 -13.13 18.35 15.99
CA PHE A 195 -13.62 17.02 15.61
C PHE A 195 -14.66 16.46 16.59
N LYS A 196 -14.44 16.61 17.91
CA LYS A 196 -15.44 16.23 18.91
C LYS A 196 -16.78 16.91 18.70
N GLN A 197 -16.80 18.19 18.32
CA GLN A 197 -18.04 18.92 18.05
C GLN A 197 -18.78 18.34 16.84
N VAL A 198 -18.06 17.85 15.82
CA VAL A 198 -18.68 17.16 14.69
C VAL A 198 -19.39 15.89 15.16
N ASN A 199 -18.73 15.06 15.97
CA ASN A 199 -19.36 13.86 16.54
C ASN A 199 -20.59 14.20 17.38
N ASP A 200 -20.49 15.22 18.23
CA ASP A 200 -21.56 15.61 19.16
C ASP A 200 -22.79 16.19 18.43
N VAL A 201 -22.59 16.89 17.30
CA VAL A 201 -23.66 17.57 16.55
C VAL A 201 -24.24 16.72 15.42
N TYR A 202 -23.39 16.03 14.66
CA TYR A 202 -23.78 15.31 13.44
C TYR A 202 -23.74 13.78 13.61
N GLY A 203 -23.21 13.28 14.71
CA GLY A 203 -23.09 11.85 15.01
C GLY A 203 -21.77 11.23 14.54
N HIS A 204 -21.48 10.05 15.08
CA HIS A 204 -20.23 9.33 14.83
C HIS A 204 -20.03 8.91 13.38
N GLU A 205 -21.10 8.57 12.65
CA GLU A 205 -21.01 8.23 11.22
C GLU A 205 -20.45 9.42 10.40
N THR A 206 -20.85 10.64 10.75
CA THR A 206 -20.28 11.85 10.13
C THR A 206 -18.84 12.08 10.55
N GLY A 207 -18.49 11.83 11.80
CA GLY A 207 -17.10 11.85 12.25
C GLY A 207 -16.21 10.87 11.50
N ASP A 208 -16.71 9.65 11.24
CA ASP A 208 -16.02 8.64 10.47
C ASP A 208 -15.75 9.10 9.04
N ILE A 209 -16.75 9.72 8.38
CA ILE A 209 -16.59 10.33 7.05
C ILE A 209 -15.51 11.43 7.07
N VAL A 210 -15.51 12.28 8.10
CA VAL A 210 -14.49 13.33 8.25
C VAL A 210 -13.10 12.73 8.38
N LEU A 211 -12.91 11.69 9.20
CA LEU A 211 -11.63 11.01 9.35
C LEU A 211 -11.16 10.36 8.05
N GLN A 212 -12.07 9.75 7.30
CA GLN A 212 -11.78 9.18 5.98
C GLN A 212 -11.34 10.24 4.98
N GLU A 213 -12.00 11.40 4.96
CA GLU A 213 -11.64 12.50 4.08
C GLU A 213 -10.29 13.13 4.45
N VAL A 214 -10.02 13.36 5.75
CA VAL A 214 -8.69 13.79 6.23
C VAL A 214 -7.62 12.81 5.78
N ALA A 215 -7.85 11.52 6.00
CA ALA A 215 -6.92 10.47 5.60
C ALA A 215 -6.66 10.44 4.09
N GLN A 216 -7.69 10.65 3.27
CA GLN A 216 -7.55 10.75 1.82
C GLN A 216 -6.68 11.95 1.43
N ARG A 217 -6.92 13.12 2.02
CA ARG A 217 -6.14 14.35 1.77
C ARG A 217 -4.67 14.17 2.19
N LEU A 218 -4.43 13.61 3.38
CA LEU A 218 -3.08 13.32 3.86
C LEU A 218 -2.36 12.29 2.97
N ARG A 219 -3.06 11.23 2.53
CA ARG A 219 -2.51 10.24 1.61
C ARG A 219 -2.11 10.86 0.28
N GLN A 220 -2.94 11.75 -0.27
CA GLN A 220 -2.60 12.47 -1.50
C GLN A 220 -1.39 13.38 -1.27
N PHE A 221 -1.37 14.11 -0.16
CA PHE A 221 -0.26 15.01 0.18
C PHE A 221 1.07 14.26 0.22
N VAL A 222 1.19 13.16 0.98
CA VAL A 222 2.46 12.42 1.10
C VAL A 222 2.88 11.72 -0.19
N ARG A 223 1.94 11.40 -1.11
CA ARG A 223 2.30 10.81 -2.42
C ARG A 223 3.12 11.75 -3.29
N GLU A 224 2.92 13.06 -3.13
CA GLU A 224 3.64 14.11 -3.84
C GLU A 224 4.99 14.46 -3.20
N GLN A 225 5.29 13.87 -2.04
CA GLN A 225 6.53 14.10 -1.30
C GLN A 225 7.51 12.93 -1.45
N ASP A 226 8.79 13.26 -1.29
CA ASP A 226 9.85 12.27 -1.20
C ASP A 226 9.84 11.63 0.19
N ASP A 227 9.98 10.30 0.21
CA ASP A 227 10.17 9.51 1.43
C ASP A 227 9.28 9.93 2.62
N ALA A 228 7.96 9.93 2.38
CA ALA A 228 6.95 10.44 3.30
C ALA A 228 5.86 9.41 3.58
N ILE A 229 5.44 9.31 4.84
CA ILE A 229 4.44 8.33 5.31
C ILE A 229 3.36 9.05 6.12
N ALA A 230 2.10 8.70 5.85
CA ALA A 230 0.95 9.13 6.64
C ALA A 230 0.41 8.00 7.53
N VAL A 231 0.21 8.29 8.80
CA VAL A 231 -0.16 7.32 9.84
C VAL A 231 -1.32 7.88 10.66
N ARG A 232 -2.27 7.03 11.05
CA ARG A 232 -3.24 7.34 12.10
C ARG A 232 -2.85 6.62 13.39
N LEU A 233 -2.71 7.37 14.48
CA LEU A 233 -2.39 6.78 15.79
C LEU A 233 -3.64 6.25 16.51
N GLY A 234 -4.77 6.94 16.32
CA GLY A 234 -6.06 6.65 16.93
C GLY A 234 -6.88 7.93 17.07
N GLY A 235 -8.20 7.82 17.30
CA GLY A 235 -9.06 9.01 17.44
C GLY A 235 -8.93 9.95 16.23
N ASP A 236 -8.61 11.21 16.52
CA ASP A 236 -8.34 12.30 15.58
C ASP A 236 -6.85 12.64 15.43
N GLU A 237 -5.96 11.75 15.88
CA GLU A 237 -4.50 11.95 15.85
C GLU A 237 -3.85 11.29 14.64
N PHE A 238 -3.07 12.08 13.90
CA PHE A 238 -2.33 11.64 12.72
C PHE A 238 -0.84 12.01 12.83
N ILE A 239 0.02 11.21 12.21
CA ILE A 239 1.44 11.49 12.07
C ILE A 239 1.78 11.55 10.58
N LEU A 240 2.51 12.58 10.18
CA LEU A 240 3.32 12.53 8.96
C LEU A 240 4.78 12.39 9.36
N HIS A 241 5.46 11.42 8.76
CA HIS A 241 6.89 11.22 8.92
C HIS A 241 7.57 11.44 7.57
N PHE A 242 8.65 12.22 7.57
CA PHE A 242 9.48 12.51 6.40
C PHE A 242 10.90 12.02 6.67
N GLY A 243 11.38 11.07 5.87
CA GLY A 243 12.70 10.46 5.98
C GLY A 243 13.82 11.20 5.24
N HIS A 244 13.61 12.47 4.88
CA HIS A 244 14.59 13.29 4.17
C HIS A 244 14.86 14.61 4.87
N ALA A 245 16.06 15.16 4.66
CA ALA A 245 16.41 16.48 5.18
C ALA A 245 15.78 17.60 4.34
N ASP A 246 15.28 18.64 5.01
CA ASP A 246 14.86 19.90 4.40
C ASP A 246 15.13 21.06 5.39
N SER A 247 15.06 22.30 4.90
CA SER A 247 15.19 23.49 5.74
C SER A 247 13.95 23.69 6.61
N ARG A 248 14.09 24.47 7.70
CA ARG A 248 12.95 24.85 8.54
C ARG A 248 11.85 25.54 7.72
N GLU A 249 12.23 26.42 6.81
CA GLU A 249 11.31 27.11 5.90
C GLU A 249 10.62 26.15 4.91
N GLY A 250 11.29 25.04 4.54
CA GLY A 250 10.67 23.94 3.79
C GLY A 250 9.55 23.28 4.58
N TRP A 251 9.84 22.88 5.81
CA TRP A 251 8.86 22.28 6.71
C TRP A 251 7.71 23.22 7.08
N GLU A 252 7.99 24.51 7.27
CA GLU A 252 6.98 25.56 7.50
C GLU A 252 5.99 25.63 6.34
N ARG A 253 6.48 25.65 5.08
CA ARG A 253 5.62 25.64 3.90
C ARG A 253 4.75 24.40 3.82
N LEU A 254 5.28 23.21 4.12
CA LEU A 254 4.49 21.98 4.13
C LEU A 254 3.42 22.02 5.24
N ALA A 255 3.76 22.51 6.43
CA ALA A 255 2.82 22.66 7.54
C ALA A 255 1.65 23.58 7.17
N GLU A 256 1.95 24.72 6.55
CA GLU A 256 0.93 25.68 6.08
C GLU A 256 0.01 25.08 5.02
N GLN A 257 0.58 24.32 4.08
CA GLN A 257 -0.21 23.60 3.07
C GLN A 257 -1.15 22.59 3.73
N ILE A 258 -0.68 21.82 4.70
CA ILE A 258 -1.52 20.84 5.42
C ILE A 258 -2.62 21.54 6.22
N VAL A 259 -2.28 22.58 7.01
CA VAL A 259 -3.25 23.34 7.81
C VAL A 259 -4.34 23.92 6.91
N THR A 260 -3.96 24.51 5.77
CA THR A 260 -4.90 25.05 4.79
C THR A 260 -5.77 23.94 4.20
N ALA A 261 -5.13 22.86 3.71
CA ALA A 261 -5.83 21.75 3.06
C ALA A 261 -6.79 21.01 4.00
N LEU A 262 -6.56 20.98 5.31
CA LEU A 262 -7.44 20.35 6.30
C LEU A 262 -8.46 21.33 6.93
N SER A 263 -8.41 22.61 6.57
CA SER A 263 -9.38 23.62 7.03
C SER A 263 -10.44 23.94 5.99
N GLU A 264 -10.23 23.56 4.72
CA GLU A 264 -11.17 23.80 3.64
C GLU A 264 -12.18 22.64 3.52
N TRP A 265 -13.42 22.86 3.94
CA TRP A 265 -14.49 21.87 3.85
C TRP A 265 -15.60 22.37 2.92
N LYS A 266 -16.17 21.46 2.11
CA LYS A 266 -17.33 21.76 1.25
C LYS A 266 -18.67 21.66 2.00
N THR A 267 -18.60 21.61 3.32
CA THR A 267 -19.69 21.36 4.26
C THR A 267 -19.62 22.39 5.38
N ASP A 268 -20.64 22.43 6.25
CA ASP A 268 -20.68 23.34 7.40
C ASP A 268 -19.80 22.88 8.59
N TYR A 269 -18.91 21.90 8.38
CA TYR A 269 -18.01 21.45 9.43
C TYR A 269 -16.96 22.53 9.71
N ARG A 270 -16.82 22.89 10.98
CA ARG A 270 -15.72 23.74 11.46
C ARG A 270 -14.61 22.86 11.99
N VAL A 271 -13.96 22.15 11.09
CA VAL A 271 -12.80 21.31 11.39
C VAL A 271 -11.56 21.96 10.80
N SER A 272 -10.51 22.03 11.61
CA SER A 272 -9.16 22.40 11.17
C SER A 272 -8.16 21.43 11.79
N THR A 273 -6.87 21.71 11.68
CA THR A 273 -5.83 20.90 12.34
C THR A 273 -4.85 21.79 13.08
N SER A 274 -4.37 21.31 14.22
CA SER A 274 -3.16 21.82 14.86
C SER A 274 -2.01 20.84 14.61
N ILE A 275 -0.78 21.34 14.46
CA ILE A 275 0.39 20.52 14.14
C ILE A 275 1.56 20.82 15.09
N GLY A 276 2.15 19.79 15.68
CA GLY A 276 3.45 19.87 16.36
C GLY A 276 4.54 19.25 15.50
N ILE A 277 5.65 19.96 15.30
CA ILE A 277 6.71 19.56 14.37
C ILE A 277 8.03 19.35 15.12
N VAL A 278 8.68 18.23 14.88
CA VAL A 278 10.03 17.94 15.38
C VAL A 278 10.93 17.60 14.21
N MET A 279 11.98 18.39 14.01
CA MET A 279 13.09 18.02 13.13
C MET A 279 14.10 17.19 13.92
N TYR A 280 14.68 16.19 13.27
CA TYR A 280 15.67 15.34 13.91
C TYR A 280 16.82 15.02 12.95
N ASP A 281 17.99 14.82 13.52
CA ASP A 281 19.21 14.47 12.79
C ASP A 281 19.54 12.98 13.04
N GLY A 282 19.69 12.25 11.93
CA GLY A 282 19.93 10.80 11.91
C GLY A 282 21.25 10.40 12.56
N GLU A 283 22.23 11.31 12.66
CA GLU A 283 23.49 11.03 13.34
C GLU A 283 23.29 10.68 14.83
N TYR A 284 22.27 11.28 15.47
CA TYR A 284 21.98 11.02 16.89
C TYR A 284 21.11 9.78 17.13
N ARG A 285 20.59 9.15 16.05
CA ARG A 285 19.75 7.94 16.11
C ARG A 285 18.63 8.03 17.16
N PRO A 286 17.78 9.07 17.11
CA PRO A 286 16.76 9.31 18.12
C PRO A 286 15.78 8.14 18.22
N GLU A 287 15.15 7.99 19.37
CA GLU A 287 14.07 7.03 19.55
C GLU A 287 12.73 7.65 19.11
N LEU A 288 11.93 6.88 18.37
CA LEU A 288 10.62 7.34 17.88
C LEU A 288 9.75 7.89 19.00
N GLN A 289 9.73 7.21 20.16
CA GLN A 289 8.91 7.63 21.30
C GLN A 289 9.30 9.02 21.81
N ALA A 290 10.59 9.36 21.82
CA ALA A 290 11.07 10.68 22.21
C ALA A 290 10.63 11.75 21.20
N LEU A 291 10.73 11.47 19.91
CA LEU A 291 10.26 12.39 18.85
C LEU A 291 8.75 12.64 18.95
N LEU A 292 7.95 11.59 19.17
CA LEU A 292 6.51 11.72 19.34
C LEU A 292 6.14 12.55 20.56
N GLN A 293 6.85 12.40 21.68
CA GLN A 293 6.62 13.22 22.89
C GLN A 293 6.97 14.69 22.66
N GLN A 294 8.06 14.96 21.94
CA GLN A 294 8.46 16.32 21.59
C GLN A 294 7.44 16.96 20.63
N ALA A 295 6.95 16.19 19.66
CA ALA A 295 5.96 16.67 18.70
C ALA A 295 4.61 16.93 19.37
N ASP A 296 4.20 16.08 20.30
CA ASP A 296 3.00 16.30 21.12
C ASP A 296 3.11 17.57 21.99
N ALA A 297 4.28 17.83 22.59
CA ALA A 297 4.52 19.07 23.34
C ALA A 297 4.40 20.32 22.44
N ALA A 298 4.91 20.27 21.20
CA ALA A 298 4.75 21.34 20.23
C ALA A 298 3.30 21.49 19.77
N LEU A 299 2.59 20.38 19.56
CA LEU A 299 1.17 20.36 19.21
C LEU A 299 0.32 21.03 20.29
N TYR A 300 0.60 20.76 21.56
CA TYR A 300 -0.06 21.43 22.68
C TYR A 300 0.17 22.96 22.66
N ALA A 301 1.39 23.40 22.32
CA ALA A 301 1.68 24.82 22.13
C ALA A 301 0.87 25.42 20.96
N ALA A 302 0.75 24.71 19.83
CA ALA A 302 -0.06 25.13 18.69
C ALA A 302 -1.55 25.29 19.08
N LYS A 303 -2.11 24.32 19.81
CA LYS A 303 -3.49 24.40 20.33
C LYS A 303 -3.69 25.59 21.26
N SER A 304 -2.69 25.90 22.09
CA SER A 304 -2.74 27.01 23.05
C SER A 304 -2.67 28.39 22.39
N LEU A 305 -2.13 28.48 21.17
CA LEU A 305 -2.06 29.71 20.37
C LEU A 305 -3.36 30.03 19.61
N GLY A 306 -4.42 29.23 19.80
CA GLY A 306 -5.73 29.47 19.19
C GLY A 306 -6.12 28.47 18.12
N LYS A 307 -5.40 27.33 18.01
CA LYS A 307 -5.68 26.23 17.06
C LYS A 307 -5.45 26.63 15.60
N ASN A 308 -5.69 25.70 14.67
CA ASN A 308 -5.55 25.94 13.23
C ASN A 308 -4.17 26.51 12.84
N THR A 309 -3.11 25.93 13.41
CA THR A 309 -1.74 26.42 13.28
C THR A 309 -0.75 25.30 13.54
N TYR A 310 0.55 25.60 13.39
CA TYR A 310 1.63 24.68 13.69
C TYR A 310 2.64 25.31 14.66
N GLN A 311 3.41 24.47 15.35
CA GLN A 311 4.55 24.88 16.16
C GLN A 311 5.70 23.89 16.01
N PHE A 312 6.92 24.40 16.01
CA PHE A 312 8.11 23.57 16.11
C PHE A 312 8.44 23.31 17.57
N TYR A 313 8.91 22.10 17.87
CA TYR A 313 9.52 21.81 19.15
C TYR A 313 10.88 22.53 19.21
N GLU A 314 10.98 23.50 20.10
CA GLU A 314 12.24 24.14 20.42
C GLU A 314 12.74 23.57 21.75
N LEU A 315 13.93 22.97 21.74
CA LEU A 315 14.63 22.68 22.99
C LEU A 315 14.83 24.01 23.70
N ALA A 316 14.31 24.13 24.93
CA ALA A 316 14.58 25.29 25.78
C ALA A 316 16.09 25.54 25.78
N LYS A 317 16.53 26.62 25.13
CA LYS A 317 17.94 27.03 25.10
C LYS A 317 18.37 27.18 26.56
N LYS A 318 19.23 26.27 27.02
CA LYS A 318 19.91 26.41 28.32
C LYS A 318 20.92 27.54 28.26
#